data_AF-A0A0P9LHQ0-F1
#
_entry.id   AF-A0A0P9LHQ0-F1
#
_cell.length_a   1.000
_cell.length_b   1.000
_cell.length_c   1.000
_cell.angle_alpha   90.00
_cell.angle_beta   90.00
_cell.angle_gamma   90.00
#
_symmetry.space_group_name_H-M   'P 1'
#
loop_
_entity.id
_entity.type
_entity.pdbx_description
1 polymer ?
#
loop_
_entity_poly.entity_id
_entity_poly.type
_entity_poly.pdbx_seq_one_letter_code
_entity_poly.pdbx_strand_id
1 'polypeptide(L)'
;MHEHRDGIWRTFFESGLLDNKQVILTSHAEEFLHRIQQELGAERASQIRLYRFLPHQGEYHLRIDTDPPTKNYVLLAQASVHAEEKREALRHSRAAIESLTDRAWTWLGKKHDGALEIKLSGPRANWELNNKCVKLRSAMRKIPNPHQGVQAILAGLDALLDRSGTSIEWRYLNGGTHDSQRDHEFDRAAVRTIVDAASTIDSGLEALRNG
;
A
#
# COMPACT_ATOMS: atom_id res chain seq x y z
N MET A 1 7.03 -16.94 -19.03
CA MET A 1 6.88 -15.47 -18.82
C MET A 1 6.73 -15.05 -17.33
N HIS A 2 6.33 -15.94 -16.41
CA HIS A 2 6.28 -15.65 -14.96
C HIS A 2 7.70 -15.57 -14.34
N GLU A 3 8.59 -16.52 -14.69
CA GLU A 3 10.00 -16.57 -14.25
C GLU A 3 10.80 -15.28 -14.50
N HIS A 4 10.61 -14.63 -15.65
CA HIS A 4 11.35 -13.40 -15.97
C HIS A 4 10.98 -12.23 -15.05
N ARG A 5 9.71 -12.13 -14.64
CA ARG A 5 9.25 -11.07 -13.73
C ARG A 5 9.75 -11.31 -12.31
N ASP A 6 9.77 -12.57 -11.88
CA ASP A 6 10.33 -12.94 -10.58
C ASP A 6 11.85 -12.73 -10.54
N GLY A 7 12.57 -13.02 -11.63
CA GLY A 7 14.01 -12.73 -11.74
C GLY A 7 14.34 -11.23 -11.63
N ILE A 8 13.57 -10.37 -12.32
CA ILE A 8 13.68 -8.91 -12.19
C ILE A 8 13.37 -8.49 -10.76
N TRP A 9 12.29 -9.03 -10.18
CA TRP A 9 11.89 -8.76 -8.79
C TRP A 9 13.01 -9.01 -7.79
N ARG A 10 13.62 -10.20 -7.83
CA ARG A 10 14.73 -10.54 -6.92
C ARG A 10 15.93 -9.61 -7.09
N THR A 11 16.19 -9.19 -8.33
CA THR A 11 17.30 -8.26 -8.63
C THR A 11 17.07 -6.87 -8.04
N PHE A 12 15.82 -6.39 -8.05
CA PHE A 12 15.48 -5.09 -7.47
C PHE A 12 15.40 -5.08 -5.95
N PHE A 13 14.95 -6.18 -5.34
CA PHE A 13 14.51 -6.16 -3.94
C PHE A 13 15.19 -7.15 -3.00
N GLU A 14 15.91 -8.16 -3.51
CA GLU A 14 16.48 -9.23 -2.67
C GLU A 14 18.01 -9.31 -2.74
N SER A 15 18.64 -8.97 -3.88
CA SER A 15 20.07 -9.21 -4.08
C SER A 15 21.00 -8.05 -3.70
N GLY A 16 20.47 -6.86 -3.38
CA GLY A 16 21.26 -5.63 -3.14
C GLY A 16 22.11 -5.17 -4.34
N LEU A 17 21.94 -5.82 -5.51
CA LEU A 17 22.80 -5.65 -6.67
C LEU A 17 22.67 -4.27 -7.33
N LEU A 18 21.54 -3.60 -7.09
CA LEU A 18 21.19 -2.29 -7.65
C LEU A 18 21.43 -1.14 -6.68
N ASP A 19 21.99 -1.40 -5.50
CA ASP A 19 22.27 -0.36 -4.52
C ASP A 19 23.23 0.68 -5.09
N ASN A 20 22.92 1.96 -4.86
CA ASN A 20 23.65 3.13 -5.39
C ASN A 20 23.75 3.19 -6.93
N LYS A 21 22.84 2.53 -7.66
CA LYS A 21 22.77 2.59 -9.12
C LYS A 21 21.50 3.28 -9.59
N GLN A 22 21.61 4.04 -10.67
CA GLN A 22 20.44 4.46 -11.44
C GLN A 22 19.98 3.29 -12.31
N VAL A 23 18.70 2.96 -12.24
CA VAL A 23 18.11 1.86 -13.01
C VAL A 23 17.08 2.42 -13.99
N ILE A 24 17.22 2.04 -15.26
CA ILE A 24 16.22 2.32 -16.30
C ILE A 24 15.50 1.02 -16.58
N LEU A 25 14.19 0.98 -16.31
CA LEU A 25 13.33 -0.16 -16.56
C LEU A 25 12.34 0.17 -17.68
N THR A 26 12.37 -0.61 -18.75
CA THR A 26 11.37 -0.57 -19.82
C THR A 26 10.48 -1.80 -19.72
N SER A 27 9.17 -1.60 -19.61
CA SER A 27 8.19 -2.70 -19.51
C SER A 27 6.91 -2.32 -20.24
N HIS A 28 6.28 -3.30 -20.89
CA HIS A 28 4.94 -3.17 -21.47
C HIS A 28 3.84 -3.65 -20.51
N ALA A 29 4.21 -4.25 -19.36
CA ALA A 29 3.27 -4.76 -18.37
C ALA A 29 2.97 -3.67 -17.32
N GLU A 30 1.83 -2.98 -17.48
CA GLU A 30 1.40 -1.92 -16.56
C GLU A 30 1.25 -2.43 -15.11
N GLU A 31 0.62 -3.60 -14.94
CA GLU A 31 0.46 -4.23 -13.61
C GLU A 31 1.80 -4.56 -12.93
N PHE A 32 2.85 -4.84 -13.71
CA PHE A 32 4.17 -5.08 -13.16
C PHE A 32 4.81 -3.78 -12.63
N LEU A 33 4.70 -2.68 -13.39
CA LEU A 33 5.17 -1.36 -12.95
C LEU A 33 4.39 -0.87 -11.73
N HIS A 34 3.08 -1.11 -11.73
CA HIS A 34 2.21 -0.83 -10.59
C HIS A 34 2.69 -1.58 -9.34
N ARG A 35 2.93 -2.89 -9.45
CA ARG A 35 3.45 -3.70 -8.34
C ARG A 35 4.80 -3.20 -7.83
N ILE A 36 5.72 -2.83 -8.73
CA ILE A 36 7.03 -2.25 -8.34
C ILE A 36 6.84 -0.98 -7.52
N GLN A 37 5.94 -0.07 -7.92
CA GLN A 37 5.68 1.16 -7.18
C GLN A 37 5.09 0.90 -5.78
N GLN A 38 4.23 -0.12 -5.61
CA GLN A 38 3.72 -0.47 -4.28
C GLN A 38 4.83 -1.01 -3.38
N GLU A 39 5.77 -1.77 -3.94
CA GLU A 39 6.75 -2.50 -3.15
C GLU A 39 8.03 -1.71 -2.89
N LEU A 40 8.28 -0.66 -3.66
CA LEU A 40 9.28 0.35 -3.32
C LEU A 40 8.89 1.23 -2.14
N GLY A 41 7.60 1.28 -1.78
CA GLY A 41 7.07 2.22 -0.80
C GLY A 41 6.90 3.63 -1.37
N ALA A 42 6.13 4.46 -0.69
CA ALA A 42 5.77 5.81 -1.13
C ALA A 42 6.99 6.71 -1.30
N GLU A 43 7.95 6.64 -0.38
CA GLU A 43 9.17 7.48 -0.41
C GLU A 43 9.96 7.26 -1.71
N ARG A 44 10.35 6.02 -2.00
CA ARG A 44 11.13 5.72 -3.22
C ARG A 44 10.27 5.83 -4.47
N ALA A 45 8.99 5.47 -4.42
CA ALA A 45 8.09 5.64 -5.56
C ALA A 45 7.95 7.11 -5.98
N SER A 46 7.99 8.05 -5.03
CA SER A 46 7.94 9.50 -5.32
C SER A 46 9.17 10.02 -6.07
N GLN A 47 10.27 9.27 -6.05
CA GLN A 47 11.53 9.62 -6.71
C GLN A 47 11.62 9.02 -8.13
N ILE A 48 10.67 8.18 -8.54
CA ILE A 48 10.66 7.56 -9.86
C ILE A 48 10.23 8.58 -10.91
N ARG A 49 11.02 8.70 -11.98
CA ARG A 49 10.59 9.33 -13.22
C ARG A 49 9.96 8.28 -14.13
N LEU A 50 8.67 8.43 -14.41
CA LEU A 50 7.92 7.54 -15.28
C LEU A 50 7.63 8.23 -16.61
N TYR A 51 7.85 7.50 -17.71
CA TYR A 51 7.49 7.94 -19.06
C TYR A 51 6.57 6.91 -19.68
N ARG A 52 5.45 7.36 -20.26
CA ARG A 52 4.49 6.48 -20.92
C ARG A 52 4.46 6.78 -22.41
N PHE A 53 4.91 5.81 -23.21
CA PHE A 53 4.77 5.86 -24.65
C PHE A 53 3.31 5.61 -25.02
N LEU A 54 2.71 6.52 -25.78
CA LEU A 54 1.32 6.45 -26.20
C LEU A 54 1.21 5.78 -27.58
N PRO A 55 0.09 5.10 -27.88
CA PRO A 55 -0.15 4.55 -29.21
C PRO A 55 -0.10 5.63 -30.28
N HIS A 56 0.42 5.30 -31.46
CA HIS A 56 0.32 6.18 -32.62
C HIS A 56 -1.15 6.25 -33.10
N GLN A 57 -1.58 7.42 -33.56
CA GLN A 57 -2.91 7.59 -34.17
C GLN A 57 -2.83 7.81 -35.68
N GLY A 58 -1.76 7.28 -36.30
CA GLY A 58 -1.43 7.49 -37.72
C GLY A 58 -0.39 8.60 -37.92
N GLU A 59 0.09 9.21 -36.84
CA GLU A 59 1.20 10.14 -36.89
C GLU A 59 2.56 9.40 -36.94
N TYR A 60 3.56 9.99 -37.59
CA TYR A 60 4.93 9.47 -37.64
C TYR A 60 5.81 9.94 -36.46
N HIS A 61 5.26 10.71 -35.53
CA HIS A 61 5.99 11.25 -34.38
C HIS A 61 5.71 10.44 -33.11
N LEU A 62 6.77 10.23 -32.30
CA LEU A 62 6.64 9.59 -30.98
C LEU A 62 5.80 10.45 -30.05
N ARG A 63 4.79 9.83 -29.44
CA ARG A 63 3.94 10.45 -28.43
C ARG A 63 4.33 9.91 -27.06
N ILE A 64 4.75 10.81 -26.18
CA ILE A 64 5.23 10.48 -24.84
C ILE A 64 4.47 11.33 -23.84
N ASP A 65 3.87 10.67 -22.87
CA ASP A 65 3.38 11.28 -21.64
C ASP A 65 4.55 11.26 -20.62
N THR A 66 5.05 12.45 -20.29
CA THR A 66 6.24 12.66 -19.46
C THR A 66 5.93 12.82 -17.97
N ASP A 67 4.65 12.89 -17.61
CA ASP A 67 4.21 13.01 -16.21
C ASP A 67 2.94 12.17 -15.95
N PRO A 68 2.98 10.85 -16.24
CA PRO A 68 1.86 9.98 -15.93
C PRO A 68 1.66 9.89 -14.41
N PRO A 69 0.41 9.77 -13.93
CA PRO A 69 0.12 9.72 -12.51
C PRO A 69 0.80 8.52 -11.84
N THR A 70 1.24 8.71 -10.59
CA THR A 70 1.72 7.61 -9.75
C THR A 70 0.63 6.56 -9.58
N LYS A 71 1.05 5.31 -9.44
CA LYS A 71 0.16 4.20 -9.13
C LYS A 71 0.26 3.79 -7.66
N ASN A 72 1.25 4.28 -6.91
CA ASN A 72 1.43 3.95 -5.49
C ASN A 72 0.21 4.39 -4.67
N TYR A 73 -0.41 3.47 -3.95
CA TYR A 73 -1.69 3.74 -3.28
C TYR A 73 -1.56 4.74 -2.13
N VAL A 74 -0.43 4.75 -1.43
CA VAL A 74 -0.17 5.71 -0.33
C VAL A 74 -0.01 7.12 -0.91
N LEU A 75 0.77 7.28 -1.99
CA LEU A 75 0.93 8.57 -2.66
C LEU A 75 -0.40 9.09 -3.22
N LEU A 76 -1.21 8.21 -3.83
CA LEU A 76 -2.55 8.57 -4.29
C LEU A 76 -3.46 9.01 -3.14
N ALA A 77 -3.44 8.31 -2.00
CA ALA A 77 -4.22 8.68 -0.83
C ALA A 77 -3.78 10.03 -0.23
N GLN A 78 -2.47 10.28 -0.17
CA GLN A 78 -1.91 11.56 0.26
C GLN A 78 -2.35 12.69 -0.68
N ALA A 79 -2.23 12.50 -2.00
CA ALA A 79 -2.64 13.48 -2.99
C ALA A 79 -4.13 13.82 -2.88
N SER A 80 -5.02 12.83 -2.75
CA SER A 80 -6.45 13.06 -2.57
C SER A 80 -6.78 13.81 -1.27
N VAL A 81 -6.04 13.60 -0.18
CA VAL A 81 -6.22 14.42 1.04
C VAL A 81 -5.81 15.87 0.81
N HIS A 82 -4.72 16.10 0.08
CA HIS A 82 -4.27 17.45 -0.28
C HIS A 82 -5.26 18.15 -1.21
N ALA A 83 -5.93 17.40 -2.09
CA ALA A 83 -6.98 17.90 -2.98
C ALA A 83 -8.37 18.00 -2.30
N GLU A 84 -8.48 17.69 -1.01
CA GLU A 84 -9.74 17.65 -0.26
C GLU A 84 -10.78 16.62 -0.77
N GLU A 85 -10.33 15.62 -1.54
CA GLU A 85 -11.13 14.53 -2.10
C GLU A 85 -11.28 13.38 -1.09
N LYS A 86 -12.07 13.61 -0.03
CA LYS A 86 -12.22 12.68 1.11
C LYS A 86 -12.54 11.24 0.70
N ARG A 87 -13.44 11.05 -0.28
CA ARG A 87 -13.86 9.72 -0.76
C ARG A 87 -12.76 9.00 -1.52
N GLU A 88 -12.07 9.69 -2.41
CA GLU A 88 -10.95 9.12 -3.17
C GLU A 88 -9.78 8.80 -2.23
N ALA A 89 -9.50 9.66 -1.26
CA ALA A 89 -8.52 9.41 -0.21
C ALA A 89 -8.81 8.10 0.54
N LEU A 90 -10.07 7.87 0.95
CA LEU A 90 -10.46 6.62 1.60
C LEU A 90 -10.37 5.41 0.66
N ARG A 91 -10.77 5.55 -0.61
CA ARG A 91 -10.65 4.48 -1.60
C ARG A 91 -9.19 4.05 -1.78
N HIS A 92 -8.29 5.02 -1.96
CA HIS A 92 -6.86 4.76 -2.09
C HIS A 92 -6.26 4.24 -0.78
N SER A 93 -6.70 4.75 0.37
CA SER A 93 -6.28 4.24 1.69
C SER A 93 -6.66 2.77 1.88
N ARG A 94 -7.84 2.34 1.43
CA ARG A 94 -8.23 0.93 1.51
C ARG A 94 -7.23 0.05 0.75
N ALA A 95 -6.98 0.37 -0.51
CA ALA A 95 -6.04 -0.38 -1.35
C ALA A 95 -4.62 -0.36 -0.77
N ALA A 96 -4.19 0.79 -0.21
CA ALA A 96 -2.92 0.91 0.48
C ALA A 96 -2.84 -0.02 1.70
N ILE A 97 -3.80 0.05 2.62
CA ILE A 97 -3.78 -0.76 3.86
C ILE A 97 -3.87 -2.25 3.53
N GLU A 98 -4.67 -2.65 2.53
CA GLU A 98 -4.72 -4.04 2.05
C GLU A 98 -3.33 -4.52 1.60
N SER A 99 -2.68 -3.77 0.71
CA SER A 99 -1.33 -4.08 0.22
C SER A 99 -0.27 -4.08 1.31
N LEU A 100 -0.28 -3.07 2.19
CA LEU A 100 0.67 -2.92 3.28
C LEU A 100 0.54 -4.05 4.32
N THR A 101 -0.69 -4.46 4.65
CA THR A 101 -0.91 -5.57 5.57
C THR A 101 -0.51 -6.92 4.96
N ASP A 102 -0.62 -7.11 3.64
CA ASP A 102 -0.08 -8.29 2.96
C ASP A 102 1.46 -8.33 3.01
N ARG A 103 2.10 -7.19 2.75
CA ARG A 103 3.56 -7.06 2.83
C ARG A 103 4.07 -7.32 4.25
N ALA A 104 3.43 -6.73 5.25
CA ALA A 104 3.77 -6.94 6.66
C ALA A 104 3.58 -8.39 7.11
N TRP A 105 2.50 -9.05 6.69
CA TRP A 105 2.30 -10.47 6.99
C TRP A 105 3.35 -11.35 6.29
N THR A 106 3.65 -11.07 5.02
CA THR A 106 4.72 -11.77 4.29
C THR A 106 6.07 -11.64 5.00
N TRP A 107 6.42 -10.45 5.47
CA TRP A 107 7.62 -10.23 6.27
C TRP A 107 7.59 -11.02 7.59
N LEU A 108 6.46 -10.98 8.30
CA LEU A 108 6.28 -11.70 9.57
C LEU A 108 6.48 -13.21 9.38
N GLY A 109 5.93 -13.79 8.32
CA GLY A 109 6.08 -15.23 8.05
C GLY A 109 7.48 -15.64 7.58
N LYS A 110 8.28 -14.71 7.04
CA LYS A 110 9.69 -14.97 6.71
C LYS A 110 10.60 -14.93 7.95
N LYS A 111 10.25 -14.14 8.98
CA LYS A 111 11.12 -13.89 10.15
C LYS A 111 10.66 -14.57 11.44
N HIS A 112 9.38 -14.94 11.52
CA HIS A 112 8.73 -15.52 12.71
C HIS A 112 7.78 -16.66 12.30
N ASP A 113 7.18 -17.33 13.28
CA ASP A 113 6.10 -18.29 13.05
C ASP A 113 4.86 -17.54 12.50
N GLY A 114 4.73 -17.52 11.17
CA GLY A 114 3.85 -16.65 10.40
C GLY A 114 2.37 -17.02 10.36
N ALA A 115 1.96 -17.99 11.18
CA ALA A 115 0.58 -18.46 11.21
C ALA A 115 -0.34 -17.41 11.86
N LEU A 116 -1.10 -16.68 11.04
CA LEU A 116 -2.22 -15.87 11.52
C LEU A 116 -3.51 -16.69 11.42
N GLU A 117 -4.11 -17.02 12.57
CA GLU A 117 -5.45 -17.59 12.59
C GLU A 117 -6.49 -16.46 12.40
N ILE A 118 -7.02 -16.36 11.18
CA ILE A 118 -8.04 -15.39 10.78
C ILE A 118 -9.38 -16.12 10.67
N LYS A 119 -10.35 -15.70 11.48
CA LYS A 119 -11.73 -16.21 11.39
C LYS A 119 -12.48 -15.41 10.32
N LEU A 120 -13.01 -16.12 9.33
CA LEU A 120 -13.92 -15.53 8.34
C LEU A 120 -15.33 -15.46 8.94
N SER A 121 -16.02 -14.34 8.75
CA SER A 121 -17.40 -14.14 9.20
C SER A 121 -18.43 -14.93 8.37
N GLY A 122 -18.00 -15.55 7.27
CA GLY A 122 -18.82 -16.47 6.48
C GLY A 122 -18.10 -17.01 5.24
N PRO A 123 -18.69 -17.97 4.51
CA PRO A 123 -18.06 -18.66 3.37
C PRO A 123 -17.72 -17.76 2.17
N ARG A 124 -18.35 -16.58 2.08
CA ARG A 124 -18.13 -15.56 1.04
C ARG A 124 -17.73 -14.19 1.61
N ALA A 125 -17.41 -14.14 2.90
CA ALA A 125 -17.00 -12.89 3.51
C ALA A 125 -15.67 -12.46 2.87
N ASN A 126 -15.66 -11.25 2.32
CA ASN A 126 -14.39 -10.60 1.98
C ASN A 126 -13.54 -10.52 3.24
N TRP A 127 -12.23 -10.43 3.05
CA TRP A 127 -11.32 -10.21 4.16
C TRP A 127 -11.70 -8.88 4.82
N GLU A 128 -12.30 -8.95 6.01
CA GLU A 128 -12.59 -7.78 6.82
C GLU A 128 -11.25 -7.14 7.18
N LEU A 129 -10.95 -5.98 6.56
CA LEU A 129 -9.70 -5.24 6.73
C LEU A 129 -9.37 -5.05 8.22
N ASN A 130 -10.41 -4.80 9.03
CA ASN A 130 -10.35 -4.73 10.49
C ASN A 130 -9.74 -5.99 11.10
N ASN A 131 -10.29 -7.17 10.81
CA ASN A 131 -9.81 -8.43 11.37
C ASN A 131 -8.34 -8.67 11.01
N LYS A 132 -7.95 -8.35 9.77
CA LYS A 132 -6.56 -8.46 9.31
C LYS A 132 -5.64 -7.52 10.11
N CYS A 133 -6.01 -6.25 10.25
CA CYS A 133 -5.26 -5.27 11.06
C CYS A 133 -5.14 -5.71 12.54
N VAL A 134 -6.24 -6.18 13.15
CA VAL A 134 -6.24 -6.64 14.55
C VAL A 134 -5.31 -7.83 14.75
N LYS A 135 -5.36 -8.82 13.86
CA LYS A 135 -4.56 -10.05 13.96
C LYS A 135 -3.09 -9.77 13.70
N LEU A 136 -2.78 -8.99 12.69
CA LEU A 136 -1.42 -8.58 12.38
C LEU A 136 -0.82 -7.78 13.55
N ARG A 137 -1.56 -6.80 14.09
CA ARG A 137 -1.15 -6.05 15.28
C ARG A 137 -0.83 -6.99 16.45
N SER A 138 -1.74 -7.91 16.76
CA SER A 138 -1.57 -8.85 17.86
C SER A 138 -0.33 -9.74 17.69
N ALA A 139 -0.07 -10.22 16.48
CA ALA A 139 1.09 -11.03 16.19
C ALA A 139 2.40 -10.22 16.28
N MET A 140 2.44 -9.03 15.69
CA MET A 140 3.63 -8.17 15.73
C MET A 140 3.97 -7.66 17.14
N ARG A 141 2.96 -7.45 18.00
CA ARG A 141 3.19 -7.09 19.42
C ARG A 141 3.88 -8.17 20.25
N LYS A 142 3.84 -9.43 19.80
CA LYS A 142 4.52 -10.54 20.48
C LYS A 142 6.02 -10.61 20.18
N ILE A 143 6.51 -9.84 19.20
CA ILE A 143 7.93 -9.82 18.84
C ILE A 143 8.71 -9.16 20.00
N PRO A 144 9.62 -9.88 20.68
CA PRO A 144 10.44 -9.30 21.71
C PRO A 144 11.45 -8.32 21.10
N ASN A 145 11.68 -7.18 21.75
CA ASN A 145 12.61 -6.13 21.31
C ASN A 145 12.38 -5.72 19.83
N PRO A 146 11.19 -5.20 19.49
CA PRO A 146 10.83 -4.92 18.10
C PRO A 146 11.75 -3.87 17.48
N HIS A 147 12.25 -4.15 16.27
CA HIS A 147 12.95 -3.18 15.43
C HIS A 147 12.09 -1.91 15.24
N GLN A 148 12.71 -0.75 15.02
CA GLN A 148 12.00 0.53 14.84
C GLN A 148 10.90 0.45 13.76
N GLY A 149 11.16 -0.28 12.66
CA GLY A 149 10.16 -0.51 11.61
C GLY A 149 8.92 -1.28 12.10
N VAL A 150 9.09 -2.28 12.98
CA VAL A 150 7.94 -2.98 13.62
C VAL A 150 7.18 -2.02 14.51
N GLN A 151 7.87 -1.17 15.28
CA GLN A 151 7.23 -0.18 16.14
C GLN A 151 6.40 0.83 15.33
N ALA A 152 6.91 1.29 14.18
CA ALA A 152 6.18 2.17 13.28
C ALA A 152 4.92 1.50 12.70
N ILE A 153 5.03 0.24 12.25
CA ILE A 153 3.87 -0.52 11.78
C ILE A 153 2.82 -0.67 12.89
N LEU A 154 3.24 -0.98 14.12
CA LEU A 154 2.34 -1.06 15.27
C LEU A 154 1.65 0.27 15.56
N ALA A 155 2.38 1.38 15.53
CA ALA A 155 1.82 2.72 15.74
C ALA A 155 0.75 3.07 14.69
N GLY A 156 1.01 2.76 13.42
CA GLY A 156 0.02 2.97 12.35
C GLY A 156 -1.21 2.05 12.51
N LEU A 157 -1.01 0.77 12.84
CA LEU A 157 -2.12 -0.15 13.11
C LEU A 157 -2.96 0.30 14.34
N ASP A 158 -2.31 0.82 15.38
CA ASP A 158 -3.00 1.37 16.55
C ASP A 158 -3.83 2.60 16.18
N ALA A 159 -3.26 3.55 15.43
CA ALA A 159 -4.01 4.72 14.95
C ALA A 159 -5.25 4.36 14.11
N LEU A 160 -5.16 3.31 13.28
CA LEU A 160 -6.31 2.79 12.52
C LEU A 160 -7.36 2.14 13.44
N LEU A 161 -6.92 1.30 14.37
CA LEU A 161 -7.81 0.49 15.20
C LEU A 161 -8.43 1.26 16.36
N ASP A 162 -7.80 2.31 16.88
CA ASP A 162 -8.39 3.18 17.90
C ASP A 162 -9.60 3.97 17.36
N ARG A 163 -9.71 4.09 16.03
CA ARG A 163 -10.87 4.65 15.33
C ARG A 163 -11.90 3.59 14.95
N SER A 164 -11.58 2.30 15.14
CA SER A 164 -12.41 1.18 14.70
C SER A 164 -13.58 0.92 15.65
N GLY A 165 -14.76 1.43 15.26
CA GLY A 165 -16.02 1.15 15.95
C GLY A 165 -17.06 2.28 15.83
N THR A 166 -16.61 3.53 15.73
CA THR A 166 -17.48 4.72 15.75
C THR A 166 -17.44 5.55 14.46
N SER A 167 -16.38 5.41 13.66
CA SER A 167 -16.16 6.20 12.44
C SER A 167 -16.86 5.59 11.22
N ILE A 168 -17.59 6.44 10.48
CA ILE A 168 -18.19 6.10 9.18
C ILE A 168 -17.12 5.84 8.11
N GLU A 169 -15.96 6.49 8.22
CA GLU A 169 -14.80 6.31 7.36
C GLU A 169 -14.22 4.91 7.52
N TRP A 170 -14.07 4.45 8.78
CA TRP A 170 -13.62 3.08 9.03
C TRP A 170 -14.65 2.05 8.55
N ARG A 171 -15.94 2.33 8.69
CA ARG A 171 -16.99 1.46 8.13
C ARG A 171 -16.93 1.42 6.61
N TYR A 172 -16.70 2.55 5.94
CA TYR A 172 -16.49 2.65 4.50
C TYR A 172 -15.27 1.82 4.06
N LEU A 173 -14.16 1.93 4.80
CA LEU A 173 -12.96 1.13 4.55
C LEU A 173 -13.17 -0.38 4.71
N ASN A 174 -14.10 -0.85 5.56
CA ASN A 174 -14.35 -2.28 5.76
C ASN A 174 -15.42 -2.84 4.82
N GLY A 175 -16.54 -2.12 4.66
CA GLY A 175 -17.71 -2.59 3.90
C GLY A 175 -17.53 -2.61 2.37
N GLY A 176 -16.45 -2.01 1.86
CA GLY A 176 -16.21 -1.89 0.42
C GLY A 176 -16.98 -0.73 -0.20
N THR A 177 -16.66 -0.41 -1.46
CA THR A 177 -17.15 0.78 -2.17
C THR A 177 -18.60 0.62 -2.69
N HIS A 178 -19.51 0.06 -1.89
CA HIS A 178 -20.91 -0.02 -2.30
C HIS A 178 -21.53 1.39 -2.29
N ASP A 179 -22.16 1.75 -3.40
CA ASP A 179 -22.63 3.11 -3.75
C ASP A 179 -23.78 3.63 -2.87
N SER A 180 -24.16 2.88 -1.82
CA SER A 180 -25.27 3.17 -0.90
C SER A 180 -24.90 4.12 0.25
N GLN A 181 -23.70 4.74 0.22
CA GLN A 181 -23.24 5.71 1.23
C GLN A 181 -23.03 7.12 0.64
N ARG A 182 -23.90 7.54 -0.29
CA ARG A 182 -23.81 8.87 -0.92
C ARG A 182 -24.13 10.03 0.02
N ASP A 183 -24.91 9.81 1.07
CA ASP A 183 -25.42 10.88 1.95
C ASP A 183 -24.57 11.18 3.18
N HIS A 184 -23.42 10.53 3.35
CA HIS A 184 -22.53 10.79 4.49
C HIS A 184 -21.36 11.67 4.09
N GLU A 185 -21.27 12.83 4.71
CA GLU A 185 -20.06 13.64 4.66
C GLU A 185 -19.01 13.03 5.60
N PHE A 186 -17.86 12.68 5.04
CA PHE A 186 -16.72 12.19 5.81
C PHE A 186 -16.05 13.34 6.60
N ASP A 187 -15.59 13.03 7.81
CA ASP A 187 -14.79 13.95 8.61
C ASP A 187 -13.35 14.04 8.07
N ARG A 188 -12.88 15.27 7.85
CA ARG A 188 -11.55 15.50 7.27
C ARG A 188 -10.44 14.99 8.19
N ALA A 189 -10.57 15.19 9.50
CA ALA A 189 -9.53 14.80 10.46
C ALA A 189 -9.42 13.26 10.56
N ALA A 190 -10.56 12.56 10.51
CA ALA A 190 -10.62 11.11 10.44
C ALA A 190 -9.97 10.57 9.16
N VAL A 191 -10.31 11.12 7.99
CA VAL A 191 -9.69 10.74 6.71
C VAL A 191 -8.17 10.98 6.73
N ARG A 192 -7.73 12.12 7.25
CA ARG A 192 -6.30 12.43 7.37
C ARG A 192 -5.58 11.42 8.26
N THR A 193 -6.18 11.08 9.40
CA THR A 193 -5.61 10.10 10.34
C THR A 193 -5.40 8.73 9.69
N ILE A 194 -6.36 8.29 8.87
CA ILE A 194 -6.27 7.04 8.11
C ILE A 194 -5.09 7.08 7.12
N VAL A 195 -4.94 8.16 6.37
CA VAL A 195 -3.85 8.32 5.40
C VAL A 195 -2.49 8.41 6.08
N ASP A 196 -2.39 9.14 7.19
CA ASP A 196 -1.15 9.25 7.97
C ASP A 196 -0.78 7.89 8.59
N ALA A 197 -1.76 7.11 9.05
CA ALA A 197 -1.52 5.77 9.55
C ALA A 197 -1.03 4.80 8.46
N ALA A 198 -1.62 4.84 7.26
CA ALA A 198 -1.13 4.08 6.10
C ALA A 198 0.32 4.47 5.73
N SER A 199 0.62 5.78 5.74
CA SER A 199 1.97 6.31 5.47
C SER A 199 2.99 5.85 6.53
N THR A 200 2.56 5.76 7.80
CA THR A 200 3.39 5.28 8.91
C THR A 200 3.70 3.79 8.77
N ILE A 201 2.71 2.98 8.39
CA ILE A 201 2.91 1.54 8.12
C ILE A 201 3.87 1.34 6.95
N ASP A 202 3.69 2.10 5.86
CA ASP A 202 4.58 2.04 4.69
C ASP A 202 6.04 2.39 5.05
N SER A 203 6.25 3.49 5.76
CA SER A 203 7.57 3.88 6.25
C SER A 203 8.19 2.81 7.17
N GLY A 204 7.37 2.17 8.01
CA GLY A 204 7.80 1.08 8.87
C GLY A 204 8.26 -0.16 8.08
N LEU A 205 7.54 -0.52 7.00
CA LEU A 205 7.95 -1.60 6.10
C LEU A 205 9.25 -1.29 5.37
N GLU A 206 9.44 -0.04 4.94
CA GLU A 206 10.69 0.41 4.32
C GLU A 206 11.87 0.33 5.30
N ALA A 207 11.67 0.73 6.55
CA ALA A 207 12.68 0.57 7.60
C ALA A 207 13.03 -0.91 7.88
N LEU A 208 12.07 -1.84 7.73
CA LEU A 208 12.33 -3.28 7.86
C LEU A 208 13.04 -3.89 6.65
N ARG A 209 13.01 -3.23 5.49
CA ARG A 209 13.76 -3.67 4.31
C ARG A 209 15.22 -3.26 4.37
N ASN A 210 15.52 -2.14 5.03
CA ASN A 210 16.86 -1.56 5.08
C ASN A 210 17.66 -1.95 6.35
N GLY A 211 17.07 -2.70 7.29
CA GLY A 211 17.70 -3.20 8.52
C GLY A 211 17.67 -4.71 8.61
#